data_AF-A0A925LNK9-F1
#
_entry.id   AF-A0A925LNK9-F1
#
_cell.length_a   1.000
_cell.length_b   1.000
_cell.length_c   1.000
_cell.angle_alpha   90.00
_cell.angle_beta   90.00
_cell.angle_gamma   90.00
#
_symmetry.space_group_name_H-M   'P 1'
#
loop_
_entity.id
_entity.type
_entity.pdbx_description
1 polymer ?
#
loop_
_entity_poly.entity_id
_entity_poly.type
_entity_poly.pdbx_seq_one_letter_code
_entity_poly.pdbx_strand_id
1 'polypeptide(L)' 'MQDRIDELELHYMHQEKTIQELNEIVCRQELAIELLKREVALLKEQSLLMNSSVTRDPDQEEPPPHY' A
#
# COMPACT_ATOMS: atom_id res chain seq x y z
N MET A 1 -36.77 13.68 32.08
CA MET A 1 -35.29 13.84 32.16
C MET A 1 -34.60 12.52 31.89
N GLN A 2 -35.06 11.41 32.47
CA GLN A 2 -34.55 10.06 32.19
C GLN A 2 -34.58 9.72 30.68
N ASP A 3 -35.71 9.93 30.00
CA ASP A 3 -35.87 9.57 28.57
C ASP A 3 -34.82 10.23 27.66
N ARG A 4 -34.44 11.48 27.95
CA ARG A 4 -33.42 12.21 27.17
C ARG A 4 -32.01 11.67 27.43
N ILE A 5 -31.75 11.14 28.62
CA ILE A 5 -30.49 10.49 28.96
C ILE A 5 -30.41 9.14 28.25
N ASP A 6 -31.49 8.35 28.30
CA ASP A 6 -31.57 7.05 27.64
C ASP A 6 -31.40 7.16 26.11
N GLU A 7 -32.00 8.19 25.48
CA GLU A 7 -31.77 8.49 24.06
C GLU A 7 -30.31 8.82 23.77
N LEU A 8 -29.68 9.66 24.59
CA LEU A 8 -28.27 10.02 24.42
C LEU A 8 -27.34 8.82 24.59
N GLU A 9 -27.63 7.91 25.52
CA GLU A 9 -26.87 6.67 25.69
C GLU A 9 -26.98 5.78 24.45
N LEU A 10 -28.18 5.61 23.89
CA LEU A 10 -28.37 4.86 22.66
C LEU A 10 -27.59 5.47 21.48
N HIS A 11 -27.68 6.78 21.31
CA HIS A 11 -26.94 7.50 20.28
C HIS A 11 -25.43 7.37 20.46
N TYR A 12 -24.94 7.48 21.70
CA TYR A 12 -23.53 7.32 22.03
C TYR A 12 -23.04 5.91 21.69
N MET A 13 -23.78 4.86 22.05
CA MET A 13 -23.42 3.48 21.70
C MET A 13 -23.36 3.24 20.18
N HIS A 14 -24.30 3.82 19.43
CA HIS A 14 -24.27 3.75 17.97
C HIS A 14 -23.06 4.47 17.37
N GLN A 15 -22.70 5.63 17.92
CA GLN A 15 -21.52 6.39 17.50
C GLN A 15 -20.23 5.64 17.82
N GLU A 16 -20.12 5.06 19.01
CA GLU A 16 -18.95 4.25 19.41
C GLU A 16 -18.75 3.06 18.46
N LYS A 17 -19.84 2.36 18.13
CA LYS A 17 -19.80 1.27 17.15
C LYS A 17 -19.35 1.76 15.78
N THR A 18 -19.88 2.90 15.32
CA THR A 18 -19.50 3.49 14.03
C THR A 18 -18.02 3.86 13.99
N ILE A 19 -17.49 4.44 15.08
CA ILE A 19 -16.07 4.78 15.19
C ILE A 19 -15.20 3.53 15.10
N GLN A 20 -15.59 2.45 15.78
CA GLN A 20 -14.86 1.19 15.73
C GLN A 20 -14.84 0.58 14.32
N GLU A 21 -15.98 0.57 13.63
CA GLU A 21 -16.08 0.08 12.25
C GLU A 21 -15.21 0.92 11.29
N LEU A 22 -15.22 2.25 11.44
CA LEU A 22 -14.39 3.15 10.65
C LEU A 22 -12.89 2.91 10.90
N ASN A 23 -12.50 2.70 12.16
CA ASN A 23 -11.12 2.38 12.52
C ASN A 23 -10.65 1.09 11.83
N GLU A 24 -11.45 0.03 11.90
CA GLU A 24 -11.15 -1.24 11.22
C GLU A 24 -11.02 -1.09 9.70
N ILE A 25 -11.82 -0.23 9.08
CA ILE A 25 -11.70 0.10 7.65
C ILE A 25 -10.37 0.84 7.39
N VAL A 26 -10.05 1.86 8.17
CA VAL A 26 -8.82 2.65 8.01
C VAL A 26 -7.57 1.77 8.17
N CYS A 27 -7.51 0.90 9.18
CA CYS A 27 -6.39 -0.01 9.36
C CYS A 27 -6.23 -0.97 8.17
N ARG A 28 -7.33 -1.50 7.62
CA ARG A 28 -7.27 -2.35 6.42
C ARG A 28 -6.79 -1.57 5.20
N GLN A 29 -7.21 -0.33 5.04
CA GLN A 29 -6.77 0.54 3.96
C GLN A 29 -5.28 0.87 4.07
N GLU A 30 -4.78 1.14 5.27
CA GLU A 30 -3.36 1.39 5.52
C GLU A 30 -2.49 0.20 5.09
N LEU A 31 -2.88 -1.02 5.48
CA LEU A 31 -2.17 -2.24 5.06
C LEU A 31 -2.19 -2.41 3.54
N ALA A 32 -3.32 -2.16 2.88
CA ALA A 32 -3.41 -2.23 1.43
C ALA A 32 -2.52 -1.19 0.74
N ILE A 33 -2.46 0.03 1.27
CA ILE A 33 -1.59 1.10 0.75
C ILE A 33 -0.12 0.72 0.89
N GLU A 34 0.29 0.16 2.03
CA GLU A 34 1.67 -0.28 2.23
C GLU A 34 2.07 -1.40 1.26
N LEU A 35 1.17 -2.35 0.98
CA LEU A 35 1.40 -3.37 -0.04
C LEU A 35 1.56 -2.73 -1.43
N LEU A 36 0.64 -1.84 -1.83
CA LEU A 36 0.71 -1.16 -3.13
C LEU A 36 1.99 -0.32 -3.27
N LYS A 37 2.43 0.36 -2.20
CA LYS A 37 3.69 1.12 -2.20
C LYS A 37 4.90 0.22 -2.46
N ARG A 38 4.93 -0.99 -1.88
CA ARG A 38 5.99 -1.98 -2.12
C ARG A 38 5.98 -2.48 -3.56
N GLU A 39 4.82 -2.86 -4.09
CA GLU A 39 4.69 -3.32 -5.48
C GLU A 39 5.13 -2.23 -6.47
N VAL A 40 4.72 -0.98 -6.25
CA VAL A 40 5.16 0.15 -7.07
C VAL A 40 6.68 0.37 -7.00
N ALA A 41 7.30 0.19 -5.84
CA ALA A 41 8.75 0.29 -5.70
C ALA A 41 9.46 -0.82 -6.50
N LEU A 42 8.98 -2.05 -6.41
CA LEU A 42 9.52 -3.18 -7.19
C LEU A 42 9.38 -2.96 -8.69
N LEU A 43 8.23 -2.48 -9.16
CA LEU A 43 8.03 -2.16 -10.57
C LEU A 43 8.96 -1.06 -11.07
N LYS A 44 9.24 -0.05 -10.24
CA LYS A 44 10.22 1.01 -10.56
C LYS A 44 11.63 0.44 -10.69
N GLU A 45 12.03 -0.44 -9.79
CA GLU A 45 13.34 -1.11 -9.84
C GLU A 45 13.48 -1.96 -11.10
N GLN A 46 12.48 -2.78 -11.42
CA GLN A 46 12.46 -3.59 -12.64
C GLN A 46 12.53 -2.72 -13.91
N SER A 47 11.80 -1.61 -13.95
CA SER A 47 11.83 -0.66 -15.07
C SER A 47 13.22 -0.05 -15.26
N LEU A 48 13.91 0.32 -14.18
CA LEU A 48 15.29 0.83 -14.24
C LEU A 48 16.27 -0.23 -14.78
N LEU A 49 16.13 -1.49 -14.34
CA LEU A 49 16.96 -2.60 -14.82
C LEU A 49 16.75 -2.90 -16.32
N MET A 50 15.51 -2.79 -16.80
CA MET A 50 15.20 -2.97 -18.22
C MET A 50 15.73 -1.82 -19.09
N ASN A 51 15.68 -0.58 -18.58
CA ASN A 51 16.23 0.57 -19.31
C ASN A 51 17.77 0.55 -19.34
N SER A 52 18.43 0.06 -18.28
CA SER A 52 19.89 -0.07 -18.25
C SER A 52 20.41 -1.19 -19.16
N SER A 53 19.66 -2.28 -19.34
CA SER A 53 20.01 -3.35 -20.29
C SER A 53 19.86 -2.93 -21.75
N VAL A 54 18.92 -2.04 -22.09
CA VAL A 54 18.75 -1.49 -23.45
C VAL A 54 19.86 -0.49 -23.82
N THR A 55 20.54 0.11 -22.83
CA THR A 55 21.64 1.07 -23.08
C THR A 55 23.02 0.42 -23.10
N ARG A 56 23.12 -0.91 -22.99
CA ARG A 56 24.40 -1.61 -23.19
C ARG A 56 24.66 -1.68 -24.69
N ASP A 57 25.60 -0.86 -25.15
CA ASP A 57 26.07 -0.83 -26.53
C ASP A 57 26.54 -2.24 -26.95
N PRO A 58 25.98 -2.86 -28.01
CA PRO A 58 26.42 -4.19 -28.48
C PRO A 58 27.92 -4.23 -28.85
N ASP A 59 28.57 -3.08 -29.02
CA ASP A 59 30.02 -2.96 -29.25
C ASP A 59 30.88 -3.16 -27.98
N GLN A 60 30.28 -3.35 -26.79
CA GLN A 60 30.98 -3.56 -25.51
C GLN A 60 30.97 -5.02 -25.03
N GLU A 61 30.56 -5.98 -25.87
CA GLU A 61 30.73 -7.40 -25.58
C GLU A 61 32.18 -7.82 -25.90
N GLU A 62 33.04 -7.89 -24.89
CA GLU A 62 34.36 -8.50 -25.04
C GLU A 62 34.20 -9.96 -25.49
N PRO A 63 34.89 -10.38 -26.57
CA PRO A 63 34.73 -11.73 -27.10
C PRO A 63 35.10 -12.78 -26.04
N PRO A 64 34.33 -13.89 -25.95
CA PRO A 64 34.49 -14.86 -24.88
C PRO A 64 35.89 -15.51 -24.92
N PRO A 65 36.53 -15.73 -23.76
CA PRO A 65 37.82 -16.40 -23.71
C PRO A 65 37.68 -17.85 -24.20
N HIS A 66 38.35 -18.16 -25.31
CA HIS A 66 38.49 -19.53 -25.77
C HIS A 66 39.44 -20.29 -24.83
N TYR A 67 38.89 -21.21 -24.03
CA TYR A 67 39.63 -22.22 -23.25
C TYR A 67 39.80 -23.51 -24.04
#